data_AF-A0A2Z6URS4-F1
#
_entry.id   AF-A0A2Z6URS4-F1
#
_cell.length_a   1.000
_cell.length_b   1.000
_cell.length_c   1.000
_cell.angle_alpha   90.00
_cell.angle_beta   90.00
_cell.angle_gamma   90.00
#
_symmetry.space_group_name_H-M   'P 1'
#
loop_
_entity.id
_entity.type
_entity.pdbx_description
1 polymer ?
#
loop_
_entity_poly.entity_id
_entity_poly.type
_entity_poly.pdbx_seq_one_letter_code
_entity_poly.pdbx_strand_id
1 'polypeptide(L)'
;MINFALQQAFARRHALKVISGLNNFDRSQVLSVVKAATAGGATFVDIAANADLIRAVKALTNLPVCVSAVEPELLVMAVDAGADLIEIGNFDSFYTQGRIFEAAEVLALTRQTRDLLPEITLSVTVPHLLPLDEQVRLAEALVSQGADIIQTEGGTSSQPRHAGILGLIEKAAPTLAAAHAISHAVKVPVLCASGLSIVTAPMAIAAGAAGIGVGSAINQLDNEVAMVAAVRGLVESLQAQPVHVGN
;
A
#
# COMPACT_ATOMS: atom_id res chain seq x y z
N MET A 1 15.35 -3.80 -8.73
CA MET A 1 14.61 -4.94 -9.32
C MET A 1 13.65 -5.54 -8.29
N ILE A 2 12.38 -5.80 -8.67
CA ILE A 2 11.35 -6.35 -7.77
C ILE A 2 11.71 -7.78 -7.35
N ASN A 3 11.56 -8.08 -6.05
CA ASN A 3 11.74 -9.43 -5.50
C ASN A 3 10.85 -10.46 -6.23
N PHE A 4 11.39 -11.63 -6.58
CA PHE A 4 10.69 -12.64 -7.39
C PHE A 4 9.35 -13.12 -6.78
N ALA A 5 9.29 -13.31 -5.46
CA ALA A 5 8.05 -13.70 -4.79
C ALA A 5 6.99 -12.60 -4.89
N LEU A 6 7.42 -11.35 -4.73
CA LEU A 6 6.56 -10.17 -4.87
C LEU A 6 6.07 -10.00 -6.32
N GLN A 7 6.94 -10.20 -7.30
CA GLN A 7 6.58 -10.18 -8.72
C GLN A 7 5.53 -11.25 -9.05
N GLN A 8 5.68 -12.47 -8.53
CA GLN A 8 4.67 -13.52 -8.72
C GLN A 8 3.33 -13.18 -8.07
N ALA A 9 3.34 -12.58 -6.88
CA ALA A 9 2.12 -12.16 -6.20
C ALA A 9 1.36 -11.09 -7.02
N PHE A 10 2.08 -10.11 -7.58
CA PHE A 10 1.49 -9.12 -8.48
C PHE A 10 0.97 -9.74 -9.78
N ALA A 11 1.72 -10.65 -10.40
CA ALA A 11 1.30 -11.32 -11.63
C ALA A 11 0.03 -12.16 -11.43
N ARG A 12 -0.13 -12.76 -10.25
CA ARG A 12 -1.34 -13.51 -9.85
C ARG A 12 -2.46 -12.62 -9.32
N ARG A 13 -2.22 -11.31 -9.19
CA ARG A 13 -3.14 -10.34 -8.57
C ARG A 13 -3.55 -10.67 -7.15
N HIS A 14 -2.66 -11.30 -6.38
CA HIS A 14 -2.90 -11.73 -5.00
C HIS A 14 -2.00 -11.02 -3.99
N ALA A 15 -1.32 -9.94 -4.41
CA ALA A 15 -0.43 -9.22 -3.50
C ALA A 15 -1.22 -8.53 -2.38
N LEU A 16 -0.88 -8.83 -1.13
CA LEU A 16 -1.39 -8.15 0.06
C LEU A 16 -0.24 -7.46 0.79
N LYS A 17 -0.27 -6.12 0.80
CA LYS A 17 0.59 -5.25 1.61
C LYS A 17 -0.11 -4.93 2.92
N VAL A 18 0.45 -5.37 4.05
CA VAL A 18 -0.06 -5.00 5.38
C VAL A 18 0.70 -3.80 5.92
N ILE A 19 -0.02 -2.71 6.21
CA ILE A 19 0.55 -1.40 6.53
C ILE A 19 0.42 -1.14 8.04
N SER A 20 1.53 -1.04 8.77
CA SER A 20 1.50 -0.71 10.21
C SER A 20 1.27 0.78 10.48
N GLY A 21 1.57 1.63 9.49
CA GLY A 21 1.40 3.08 9.50
C GLY A 21 2.72 3.84 9.40
N LEU A 22 2.78 4.85 8.53
CA LEU A 22 4.01 5.62 8.26
C LEU A 22 4.47 6.45 9.48
N ASN A 23 3.54 6.92 10.29
CA ASN A 23 3.82 7.65 11.53
C ASN A 23 3.69 6.78 12.79
N ASN A 24 3.72 5.45 12.64
CA ASN A 24 3.66 4.52 13.75
C ASN A 24 5.06 4.02 14.13
N PHE A 25 5.62 4.59 15.21
CA PHE A 25 6.91 4.20 15.77
C PHE A 25 6.78 3.36 17.05
N ASP A 26 5.55 2.96 17.42
CA ASP A 26 5.34 2.05 18.55
C ASP A 26 5.79 0.64 18.14
N ARG A 27 6.98 0.27 18.63
CA ARG A 27 7.59 -1.04 18.36
C ARG A 27 6.65 -2.20 18.72
N SER A 28 5.90 -2.13 19.81
CA SER A 28 5.03 -3.23 20.23
C SER A 28 3.89 -3.43 19.22
N GLN A 29 3.24 -2.32 18.85
CA GLN A 29 2.14 -2.34 17.88
C GLN A 29 2.62 -2.80 16.51
N VAL A 30 3.72 -2.25 16.00
CA VAL A 30 4.28 -2.62 14.69
C VAL A 30 4.65 -4.10 14.67
N LEU A 31 5.34 -4.61 15.69
CA LEU A 31 5.70 -6.03 15.75
C LEU A 31 4.45 -6.92 15.82
N SER A 32 3.38 -6.50 16.49
CA SER A 32 2.11 -7.24 16.54
C SER A 32 1.45 -7.33 15.17
N VAL A 33 1.40 -6.21 14.43
CA VAL A 33 0.92 -6.16 13.05
C VAL A 33 1.77 -7.04 12.12
N VAL A 34 3.10 -7.02 12.26
CA VAL A 34 4.01 -7.84 11.45
C VAL A 34 3.84 -9.34 11.73
N LYS A 35 3.69 -9.74 13.00
CA LYS A 35 3.38 -11.14 13.35
C LYS A 35 2.07 -11.57 12.71
N ALA A 36 1.05 -10.74 12.80
CA ALA A 36 -0.25 -11.02 12.20
C ALA A 36 -0.17 -11.12 10.67
N ALA A 37 0.58 -10.22 10.02
CA ALA A 37 0.82 -10.28 8.57
C ALA A 37 1.49 -11.60 8.17
N THR A 38 2.50 -12.01 8.94
CA THR A 38 3.25 -13.26 8.71
C THR A 38 2.37 -14.48 8.88
N ALA A 39 1.64 -14.61 10.00
CA ALA A 39 0.80 -15.76 10.29
C ALA A 39 -0.49 -15.80 9.44
N GLY A 40 -0.97 -14.64 9.01
CA GLY A 40 -2.14 -14.50 8.13
C GLY A 40 -1.83 -14.73 6.65
N GLY A 41 -0.55 -14.76 6.26
CA GLY A 41 -0.12 -15.04 4.88
C GLY A 41 -0.08 -13.81 3.96
N ALA A 42 0.16 -12.62 4.52
CA ALA A 42 0.40 -11.42 3.73
C ALA A 42 1.60 -11.61 2.78
N THR A 43 1.64 -10.82 1.71
CA THR A 43 2.75 -10.88 0.74
C THR A 43 3.96 -10.11 1.23
N PHE A 44 3.74 -8.93 1.84
CA PHE A 44 4.78 -8.09 2.39
C PHE A 44 4.19 -7.10 3.42
N VAL A 45 5.06 -6.48 4.20
CA VAL A 45 4.67 -5.51 5.23
C VAL A 45 5.21 -4.13 4.89
N ASP A 46 4.58 -3.09 5.43
CA ASP A 46 4.98 -1.70 5.28
C ASP A 46 5.01 -0.98 6.62
N ILE A 47 6.16 -0.42 6.95
CA ILE A 47 6.47 0.18 8.25
C ILE A 47 7.08 1.57 8.11
N ALA A 48 7.05 2.32 9.20
CA ALA A 48 7.68 3.63 9.30
C ALA A 48 9.21 3.56 9.16
N ALA A 49 9.81 4.62 8.60
CA ALA A 49 11.26 4.74 8.47
C ALA A 49 11.96 4.95 9.83
N ASN A 50 12.37 3.85 10.45
CA ASN A 50 13.19 3.86 11.67
C ASN A 50 14.16 2.66 11.69
N ALA A 51 15.47 2.91 11.80
CA ALA A 51 16.49 1.87 11.67
C ALA A 51 16.30 0.70 12.66
N ASP A 52 16.00 0.99 13.91
CA ASP A 52 15.86 -0.03 14.96
C ASP A 52 14.57 -0.83 14.79
N LEU A 53 13.50 -0.17 14.32
CA LEU A 53 12.26 -0.82 13.97
C LEU A 53 12.46 -1.77 12.78
N ILE A 54 13.14 -1.32 11.73
CA ILE A 54 13.44 -2.12 10.54
C ILE A 54 14.23 -3.37 10.93
N ARG A 55 15.32 -3.23 11.69
CA ARG A 55 16.11 -4.36 12.16
C ARG A 55 15.30 -5.33 13.01
N ALA A 56 14.44 -4.81 13.89
CA ALA A 56 13.56 -5.64 14.72
C ALA A 56 12.55 -6.43 13.89
N VAL A 57 11.97 -5.81 12.86
CA VAL A 57 11.02 -6.46 11.95
C VAL A 57 11.73 -7.50 11.08
N LYS A 58 12.91 -7.20 10.54
CA LYS A 58 13.71 -8.15 9.75
C LYS A 58 14.17 -9.37 10.56
N ALA A 59 14.35 -9.23 11.87
CA ALA A 59 14.63 -10.36 12.76
C ALA A 59 13.39 -11.22 13.09
N LEU A 60 12.19 -10.70 12.84
CA LEU A 60 10.92 -11.32 13.22
C LEU A 60 10.25 -12.07 12.06
N THR A 61 10.40 -11.60 10.81
CA THR A 61 9.70 -12.15 9.64
C THR A 61 10.61 -12.32 8.43
N ASN A 62 10.24 -13.26 7.56
CA ASN A 62 10.83 -13.44 6.25
C ASN A 62 10.02 -12.74 5.14
N LEU A 63 8.90 -12.08 5.49
CA LEU A 63 8.18 -11.25 4.54
C LEU A 63 9.06 -10.07 4.08
N PRO A 64 9.00 -9.67 2.80
CA PRO A 64 9.62 -8.43 2.36
C PRO A 64 9.12 -7.25 3.20
N VAL A 65 10.04 -6.36 3.56
CA VAL A 65 9.79 -5.17 4.36
C VAL A 65 9.86 -3.94 3.46
N CYS A 66 8.70 -3.36 3.19
CA CYS A 66 8.57 -2.04 2.63
C CYS A 66 8.75 -1.01 3.74
N VAL A 67 9.48 0.06 3.46
CA VAL A 67 9.60 1.20 4.38
C VAL A 67 9.10 2.46 3.70
N SER A 68 8.15 3.12 4.35
CA SER A 68 7.55 4.34 3.82
C SER A 68 8.09 5.59 4.51
N ALA A 69 8.36 6.63 3.73
CA ALA A 69 8.67 7.98 4.21
C ALA A 69 8.26 9.03 3.16
N VAL A 70 8.37 10.30 3.52
CA VAL A 70 8.18 11.44 2.59
C VAL A 70 9.46 12.27 2.43
N GLU A 71 10.55 11.84 3.06
CA GLU A 71 11.89 12.45 3.00
C GLU A 71 12.85 11.43 2.37
N PRO A 72 13.48 11.73 1.22
CA PRO A 72 14.35 10.80 0.51
C PRO A 72 15.51 10.25 1.36
N GLU A 73 16.07 11.07 2.25
CA GLU A 73 17.19 10.70 3.12
C GLU A 73 16.80 9.63 4.16
N LEU A 74 15.55 9.65 4.64
CA LEU A 74 15.04 8.59 5.52
C LEU A 74 14.95 7.25 4.80
N LEU A 75 14.70 7.26 3.49
CA LEU A 75 14.67 6.05 2.68
C LEU A 75 16.08 5.49 2.48
N VAL A 76 17.11 6.34 2.35
CA VAL A 76 18.52 5.87 2.31
C VAL A 76 18.86 5.10 3.59
N MET A 77 18.56 5.68 4.75
CA MET A 77 18.71 5.00 6.04
C MET A 77 17.93 3.69 6.10
N ALA A 78 16.71 3.66 5.56
CA ALA A 78 15.90 2.46 5.55
C ALA A 78 16.54 1.32 4.76
N VAL A 79 17.12 1.62 3.60
CA VAL A 79 17.87 0.65 2.80
C VAL A 79 19.07 0.13 3.57
N ASP A 80 19.87 1.02 4.17
CA ASP A 80 21.03 0.65 5.00
C ASP A 80 20.64 -0.23 6.21
N ALA A 81 19.42 -0.04 6.74
CA ALA A 81 18.88 -0.84 7.83
C ALA A 81 18.28 -2.19 7.39
N GLY A 82 18.14 -2.42 6.08
CA GLY A 82 17.71 -3.70 5.50
C GLY A 82 16.30 -3.72 4.91
N ALA A 83 15.73 -2.57 4.52
CA ALA A 83 14.49 -2.52 3.75
C ALA A 83 14.64 -3.26 2.41
N ASP A 84 13.63 -4.04 2.01
CA ASP A 84 13.63 -4.78 0.74
C ASP A 84 13.04 -3.95 -0.42
N LEU A 85 12.19 -2.98 -0.07
CA LEU A 85 11.62 -1.98 -0.96
C LEU A 85 11.26 -0.73 -0.15
N ILE A 86 11.08 0.38 -0.86
CA ILE A 86 10.76 1.67 -0.26
C ILE A 86 9.51 2.27 -0.88
N GLU A 87 8.87 3.15 -0.13
CA GLU A 87 7.71 3.89 -0.61
C GLU A 87 7.80 5.39 -0.28
N ILE A 88 7.48 6.21 -1.28
CA ILE A 88 7.11 7.61 -1.08
C ILE A 88 5.59 7.65 -1.00
N GLY A 89 5.01 7.88 0.18
CA GLY A 89 3.56 7.78 0.26
C GLY A 89 2.95 7.78 1.64
N ASN A 90 1.76 7.17 1.71
CA ASN A 90 0.91 7.13 2.91
C ASN A 90 0.62 8.55 3.46
N PHE A 91 0.12 9.42 2.57
CA PHE A 91 -0.05 10.85 2.82
C PHE A 91 -1.21 11.16 3.77
N ASP A 92 -2.18 10.25 3.90
CA ASP A 92 -3.32 10.32 4.82
C ASP A 92 -2.98 10.89 6.21
N SER A 93 -1.88 10.43 6.82
CA SER A 93 -1.46 10.84 8.16
C SER A 93 -0.91 12.27 8.25
N PHE A 94 -0.56 12.88 7.12
CA PHE A 94 -0.09 14.26 7.01
C PHE A 94 -1.24 15.22 6.66
N TYR A 95 -2.27 14.77 5.94
CA TYR A 95 -3.45 15.62 5.67
C TYR A 95 -4.16 16.01 6.95
N THR A 96 -4.21 15.12 7.95
CA THR A 96 -4.75 15.44 9.29
C THR A 96 -3.95 16.51 10.03
N GLN A 97 -2.71 16.75 9.61
CA GLN A 97 -1.82 17.80 10.13
C GLN A 97 -1.84 19.07 9.25
N GLY A 98 -2.70 19.10 8.22
CA GLY A 98 -2.83 20.23 7.28
C GLY A 98 -1.76 20.27 6.19
N ARG A 99 -0.91 19.24 6.04
CA ARG A 99 0.08 19.15 4.95
C ARG A 99 -0.56 18.49 3.74
N ILE A 100 -0.54 19.18 2.60
CA ILE A 100 -1.04 18.68 1.31
C ILE A 100 0.16 18.35 0.42
N PHE A 101 0.04 17.28 -0.38
CA PHE A 101 1.06 16.88 -1.35
C PHE A 101 0.54 17.17 -2.76
N GLU A 102 1.18 18.12 -3.44
CA GLU A 102 0.88 18.43 -4.83
C GLU A 102 1.62 17.50 -5.79
N ALA A 103 1.10 17.35 -7.01
CA ALA A 103 1.72 16.50 -8.04
C ALA A 103 3.20 16.84 -8.30
N ALA A 104 3.55 18.13 -8.29
CA ALA A 104 4.92 18.59 -8.51
C ALA A 104 5.86 18.18 -7.36
N GLU A 105 5.39 18.22 -6.11
CA GLU A 105 6.17 17.78 -4.94
C GLU A 105 6.42 16.29 -4.99
N VAL A 106 5.38 15.47 -5.22
CA VAL A 106 5.53 14.00 -5.30
C VAL A 106 6.49 13.61 -6.43
N LEU A 107 6.44 14.30 -7.57
CA LEU A 107 7.36 14.07 -8.68
C LEU A 107 8.80 14.46 -8.33
N ALA A 108 9.00 15.57 -7.61
CA ALA A 108 10.33 15.99 -7.15
C ALA A 108 10.92 15.00 -6.14
N LEU A 109 10.13 14.55 -5.17
CA LEU A 109 10.52 13.52 -4.21
C LEU A 109 10.92 12.23 -4.93
N THR A 110 10.14 11.81 -5.92
CA THR A 110 10.42 10.60 -6.71
C THR A 110 11.76 10.68 -7.43
N ARG A 111 12.07 11.83 -8.06
CA ARG A 111 13.37 12.06 -8.70
C ARG A 111 14.52 12.00 -7.70
N GLN A 112 14.40 12.75 -6.61
CA GLN A 112 15.43 12.79 -5.56
C GLN A 112 15.68 11.40 -4.95
N THR A 113 14.63 10.65 -4.63
CA THR A 113 14.75 9.29 -4.13
C THR A 113 15.38 8.36 -5.16
N ARG A 114 15.02 8.46 -6.45
CA ARG A 114 15.61 7.62 -7.48
C ARG A 114 17.08 7.95 -7.74
N ASP A 115 17.48 9.22 -7.66
CA ASP A 115 18.88 9.66 -7.77
C ASP A 115 19.73 9.08 -6.62
N LEU A 116 19.19 9.05 -5.40
CA LEU A 116 19.86 8.49 -4.22
C LEU A 116 19.88 6.96 -4.22
N LEU A 117 18.80 6.32 -4.69
CA LEU A 117 18.56 4.89 -4.60
C LEU A 117 18.15 4.31 -5.97
N PRO A 118 19.10 4.19 -6.92
CA PRO A 118 18.80 3.88 -8.33
C PRO A 118 18.20 2.49 -8.55
N GLU A 119 18.51 1.51 -7.69
CA GLU A 119 18.24 0.09 -7.96
C GLU A 119 17.11 -0.53 -7.11
N ILE A 120 16.78 0.09 -5.97
CA ILE A 120 15.78 -0.47 -5.06
C ILE A 120 14.37 -0.33 -5.66
N THR A 121 13.50 -1.29 -5.35
CA THR A 121 12.09 -1.19 -5.75
C THR A 121 11.45 0.01 -5.07
N LEU A 122 10.89 0.92 -5.86
CA LEU A 122 10.23 2.13 -5.40
C LEU A 122 8.72 2.06 -5.66
N SER A 123 7.94 2.04 -4.58
CA SER A 123 6.50 2.32 -4.62
C SER A 123 6.27 3.82 -4.48
N VAL A 124 5.34 4.39 -5.23
CA VAL A 124 4.92 5.79 -5.03
C VAL A 124 3.41 5.87 -4.91
N THR A 125 2.95 6.52 -3.85
CA THR A 125 1.52 6.81 -3.65
C THR A 125 1.09 8.00 -4.51
N VAL A 126 -0.08 7.89 -5.13
CA VAL A 126 -0.74 8.99 -5.83
C VAL A 126 -1.74 9.66 -4.87
N PRO A 127 -1.60 10.96 -4.55
CA PRO A 127 -2.49 11.69 -3.65
C PRO A 127 -3.96 11.64 -4.08
N HIS A 128 -4.86 11.29 -3.16
CA HIS A 128 -6.30 11.22 -3.46
C HIS A 128 -6.98 12.59 -3.63
N LEU A 129 -6.33 13.67 -3.19
CA LEU A 129 -6.86 15.04 -3.29
C LEU A 129 -6.83 15.58 -4.72
N LEU A 130 -6.01 14.98 -5.59
CA LEU A 130 -5.96 15.35 -7.00
C LEU A 130 -7.22 14.85 -7.73
N PRO A 131 -7.73 15.61 -8.71
CA PRO A 131 -8.73 15.10 -9.66
C PRO A 131 -8.26 13.79 -10.32
N LEU A 132 -9.20 12.90 -10.66
CA LEU A 132 -8.87 11.56 -11.16
C LEU A 132 -8.00 11.59 -12.43
N ASP A 133 -8.21 12.55 -13.32
CA ASP A 133 -7.39 12.72 -14.52
C ASP A 133 -5.97 13.22 -14.20
N GLU A 134 -5.81 14.04 -13.16
CA GLU A 134 -4.50 14.44 -12.63
C GLU A 134 -3.78 13.29 -11.92
N GLN A 135 -4.51 12.44 -11.20
CA GLN A 135 -3.95 11.23 -10.61
C GLN A 135 -3.35 10.31 -11.68
N VAL A 136 -4.03 10.14 -12.82
CA VAL A 136 -3.53 9.36 -13.96
C VAL A 136 -2.27 10.00 -14.55
N ARG A 137 -2.31 11.30 -14.86
CA ARG A 137 -1.14 12.02 -15.40
C ARG A 137 0.07 11.94 -14.46
N LEU A 138 -0.17 12.08 -13.16
CA LEU A 138 0.89 11.94 -12.17
C LEU A 138 1.44 10.51 -12.16
N ALA A 139 0.60 9.48 -12.15
CA ALA A 139 1.06 8.09 -12.17
C ALA A 139 1.96 7.79 -13.38
N GLU A 140 1.59 8.24 -14.58
CA GLU A 140 2.44 8.10 -15.78
C GLU A 140 3.79 8.83 -15.60
N ALA A 141 3.76 10.06 -15.08
CA ALA A 141 4.97 10.82 -14.80
C ALA A 141 5.85 10.12 -13.77
N LEU A 142 5.29 9.58 -12.69
CA LEU A 142 6.03 8.85 -11.65
C LEU A 142 6.72 7.60 -12.21
N VAL A 143 6.03 6.83 -13.06
CA VAL A 143 6.62 5.68 -13.75
C VAL A 143 7.76 6.13 -14.66
N SER A 144 7.62 7.25 -15.37
CA SER A 144 8.71 7.79 -16.19
C SER A 144 9.95 8.21 -15.38
N GLN A 145 9.77 8.52 -14.08
CA GLN A 145 10.85 8.83 -13.14
C GLN A 145 11.33 7.58 -12.37
N GLY A 146 10.88 6.38 -12.76
CA GLY A 146 11.36 5.13 -12.20
C GLY A 146 10.58 4.61 -11.01
N ALA A 147 9.30 5.00 -10.80
CA ALA A 147 8.44 4.25 -9.89
C ALA A 147 8.20 2.83 -10.42
N ASP A 148 8.47 1.81 -9.60
CA ASP A 148 8.30 0.39 -9.93
C ASP A 148 6.89 -0.12 -9.58
N ILE A 149 6.21 0.55 -8.66
CA ILE A 149 4.86 0.24 -8.18
C ILE A 149 4.13 1.57 -7.99
N ILE A 150 2.86 1.64 -8.38
CA ILE A 150 1.99 2.77 -8.04
C ILE A 150 0.99 2.31 -6.98
N GLN A 151 0.89 3.06 -5.89
CA GLN A 151 -0.14 2.85 -4.88
C GLN A 151 -1.21 3.94 -5.01
N THR A 152 -2.47 3.55 -5.08
CA THR A 152 -3.57 4.51 -4.99
C THR A 152 -3.82 4.87 -3.54
N GLU A 153 -4.41 6.03 -3.33
CA GLU A 153 -4.93 6.42 -2.02
C GLU A 153 -6.43 6.69 -2.18
N GLY A 154 -7.21 6.22 -1.20
CA GLY A 154 -8.61 6.59 -1.04
C GLY A 154 -8.72 7.40 0.22
N GLY A 155 -9.16 8.65 0.13
CA GLY A 155 -9.16 9.54 1.28
C GLY A 155 -9.70 8.87 2.54
N THR A 156 -8.90 8.87 3.61
CA THR A 156 -9.36 8.50 4.95
C THR A 156 -10.59 9.32 5.40
N SER A 157 -10.81 10.47 4.75
CA SER A 157 -11.97 11.36 4.85
C SER A 157 -13.22 10.87 4.10
N SER A 158 -13.18 9.70 3.44
CA SER A 158 -14.39 9.09 2.88
C SER A 158 -15.42 8.85 3.99
N GLN A 159 -16.52 9.61 3.92
CA GLN A 159 -17.64 9.53 4.85
C GLN A 159 -18.75 8.71 4.20
N PRO A 160 -18.75 7.37 4.36
CA PRO A 160 -19.85 6.55 3.87
C PRO A 160 -21.16 7.02 4.49
N ARG A 161 -22.22 7.09 3.68
CA ARG A 161 -23.56 7.49 4.15
C ARG A 161 -24.27 6.33 4.81
N HIS A 162 -23.93 5.11 4.41
CA HIS A 162 -24.56 3.88 4.88
C HIS A 162 -23.63 3.07 5.79
N ALA A 163 -24.23 2.22 6.61
CA ALA A 163 -23.52 1.27 7.45
C ALA A 163 -23.32 -0.08 6.74
N GLY A 164 -22.58 -0.98 7.37
CA GLY A 164 -22.39 -2.36 6.91
C GLY A 164 -21.70 -2.45 5.54
N ILE A 165 -22.04 -3.47 4.76
CA ILE A 165 -21.41 -3.79 3.47
C ILE A 165 -21.50 -2.61 2.49
N LEU A 166 -22.64 -1.93 2.42
CA LEU A 166 -22.82 -0.79 1.53
C LEU A 166 -21.85 0.35 1.92
N GLY A 167 -21.72 0.64 3.21
CA GLY A 167 -20.75 1.61 3.71
C GLY A 167 -19.31 1.26 3.39
N LEU A 168 -18.94 -0.03 3.45
CA LEU A 168 -17.61 -0.49 3.05
C LEU A 168 -17.33 -0.23 1.57
N ILE A 169 -18.32 -0.46 0.70
CA ILE A 169 -18.21 -0.20 -0.74
C ILE A 169 -18.11 1.31 -1.00
N GLU A 170 -18.95 2.13 -0.36
CA GLU A 170 -18.89 3.60 -0.47
C GLU A 170 -17.52 4.14 -0.04
N LYS A 171 -16.97 3.61 1.06
CA LYS A 171 -15.65 3.98 1.56
C LYS A 171 -14.53 3.65 0.57
N ALA A 172 -14.61 2.50 -0.10
CA ALA A 172 -13.60 2.07 -1.07
C ALA A 172 -13.76 2.72 -2.45
N ALA A 173 -14.93 3.27 -2.79
CA ALA A 173 -15.24 3.74 -4.14
C ALA A 173 -14.17 4.70 -4.74
N PRO A 174 -13.63 5.70 -4.02
CA PRO A 174 -12.60 6.59 -4.57
C PRO A 174 -11.33 5.85 -5.00
N THR A 175 -10.83 4.94 -4.15
CA THR A 175 -9.61 4.19 -4.46
C THR A 175 -9.81 3.15 -5.55
N LEU A 176 -11.02 2.57 -5.65
CA LEU A 176 -11.39 1.66 -6.74
C LEU A 176 -11.42 2.40 -8.09
N ALA A 177 -11.96 3.61 -8.12
CA ALA A 177 -11.96 4.45 -9.33
C ALA A 177 -10.53 4.84 -9.74
N ALA A 178 -9.69 5.24 -8.79
CA ALA A 178 -8.28 5.51 -9.03
C ALA A 178 -7.53 4.28 -9.55
N ALA A 179 -7.73 3.11 -8.92
CA ALA A 179 -7.09 1.87 -9.32
C ALA A 179 -7.49 1.47 -10.75
N HIS A 180 -8.77 1.64 -11.11
CA HIS A 180 -9.23 1.41 -12.47
C HIS A 180 -8.56 2.35 -13.46
N ALA A 181 -8.62 3.67 -13.24
CA ALA A 181 -8.08 4.64 -14.18
C ALA A 181 -6.55 4.50 -14.35
N ILE A 182 -5.82 4.37 -13.25
CA ILE A 182 -4.35 4.31 -13.27
C ILE A 182 -3.85 3.00 -13.87
N SER A 183 -4.44 1.85 -13.52
CA SER A 183 -3.98 0.54 -14.02
C SER A 183 -4.11 0.39 -15.54
N HIS A 184 -4.97 1.16 -16.18
CA HIS A 184 -5.10 1.18 -17.65
C HIS A 184 -4.12 2.16 -18.31
N ALA A 185 -3.55 3.10 -17.56
CA ALA A 185 -2.58 4.08 -18.06
C ALA A 185 -1.12 3.64 -17.88
N VAL A 186 -0.82 2.89 -16.81
CA VAL A 186 0.56 2.47 -16.50
C VAL A 186 0.79 0.97 -16.69
N LYS A 187 2.05 0.59 -16.95
CA LYS A 187 2.45 -0.82 -17.13
C LYS A 187 2.98 -1.49 -15.86
N VAL A 188 3.28 -0.69 -14.84
CA VAL A 188 3.76 -1.19 -13.54
C VAL A 188 2.59 -1.70 -12.69
N PRO A 189 2.83 -2.60 -11.72
CA PRO A 189 1.79 -3.03 -10.79
C PRO A 189 1.15 -1.84 -10.06
N VAL A 190 -0.19 -1.84 -10.00
CA VAL A 190 -0.97 -0.89 -9.20
C VAL A 190 -1.47 -1.58 -7.94
N LEU A 191 -1.13 -1.04 -6.77
CA LEU A 191 -1.70 -1.40 -5.48
C LEU A 191 -2.91 -0.51 -5.20
N CYS A 192 -4.07 -1.11 -4.95
CA CYS A 192 -5.22 -0.36 -4.46
C CYS A 192 -5.14 -0.25 -2.93
N ALA A 193 -5.12 0.95 -2.36
CA ALA A 193 -5.06 1.12 -0.91
C ALA A 193 -6.09 2.11 -0.35
N SER A 194 -6.24 2.08 0.97
CA SER A 194 -7.19 2.85 1.79
C SER A 194 -8.65 2.40 1.71
N GLY A 195 -9.26 2.24 2.90
CA GLY A 195 -10.69 1.92 3.01
C GLY A 195 -11.10 0.50 2.57
N LEU A 196 -10.13 -0.38 2.27
CA LEU A 196 -10.41 -1.74 1.82
C LEU A 196 -10.80 -2.69 2.95
N SER A 197 -11.57 -3.70 2.58
CA SER A 197 -12.10 -4.76 3.43
C SER A 197 -12.12 -6.08 2.68
N ILE A 198 -12.45 -7.18 3.35
CA ILE A 198 -12.66 -8.48 2.71
C ILE A 198 -13.72 -8.44 1.59
N VAL A 199 -14.68 -7.51 1.67
CA VAL A 199 -15.73 -7.32 0.65
C VAL A 199 -15.18 -6.63 -0.59
N THR A 200 -14.35 -5.60 -0.39
CA THR A 200 -13.91 -4.69 -1.45
C THR A 200 -12.54 -5.06 -2.03
N ALA A 201 -11.79 -5.96 -1.37
CA ALA A 201 -10.54 -6.50 -1.87
C ALA A 201 -10.68 -7.18 -3.25
N PRO A 202 -11.64 -8.08 -3.49
CA PRO A 202 -11.88 -8.62 -4.84
C PRO A 202 -12.28 -7.54 -5.86
N MET A 203 -13.00 -6.51 -5.43
CA MET A 203 -13.40 -5.40 -6.30
C MET A 203 -12.19 -4.60 -6.77
N ALA A 204 -11.18 -4.40 -5.92
CA ALA A 204 -9.93 -3.75 -6.31
C ALA A 204 -9.19 -4.54 -7.40
N ILE A 205 -9.15 -5.87 -7.27
CA ILE A 205 -8.56 -6.74 -8.30
C ILE A 205 -9.35 -6.69 -9.60
N ALA A 206 -10.68 -6.71 -9.51
CA ALA A 206 -11.57 -6.57 -10.67
C ALA A 206 -11.44 -5.19 -11.35
N ALA A 207 -11.18 -4.12 -10.58
CA ALA A 207 -10.96 -2.78 -11.10
C ALA A 207 -9.65 -2.68 -11.90
N GLY A 208 -8.66 -3.54 -11.64
CA GLY A 208 -7.39 -3.60 -12.37
C GLY A 208 -6.15 -3.62 -11.48
N ALA A 209 -6.30 -3.59 -10.15
CA ALA A 209 -5.17 -3.65 -9.24
C ALA A 209 -4.45 -5.01 -9.32
N ALA A 210 -3.13 -4.97 -9.14
CA ALA A 210 -2.27 -6.14 -9.02
C ALA A 210 -2.19 -6.64 -7.56
N GLY A 211 -2.74 -5.89 -6.62
CA GLY A 211 -2.79 -6.21 -5.21
C GLY A 211 -3.44 -5.10 -4.41
N ILE A 212 -3.47 -5.27 -3.09
CA ILE A 212 -4.09 -4.32 -2.18
C ILE A 212 -3.17 -3.93 -1.02
N GLY A 213 -3.33 -2.71 -0.52
CA GLY A 213 -2.72 -2.19 0.70
C GLY A 213 -3.76 -2.00 1.80
N VAL A 214 -3.56 -2.63 2.96
CA VAL A 214 -4.50 -2.58 4.09
C VAL A 214 -3.78 -2.27 5.39
N GLY A 215 -4.22 -1.23 6.09
CA GLY A 215 -3.69 -0.82 7.41
C GLY A 215 -4.75 -0.83 8.49
N SER A 216 -5.67 0.14 8.47
CA SER A 216 -6.64 0.38 9.56
C SER A 216 -7.56 -0.79 9.90
N ALA A 217 -7.90 -1.64 8.92
CA ALA A 217 -8.68 -2.85 9.17
C ALA A 217 -7.92 -3.93 9.97
N ILE A 218 -6.62 -3.75 10.19
CA ILE A 218 -5.73 -4.67 10.92
C ILE A 218 -5.19 -3.98 12.18
N ASN A 219 -4.53 -2.82 12.04
CA ASN A 219 -3.80 -2.20 13.14
C ASN A 219 -4.68 -1.54 14.22
N GLN A 220 -6.00 -1.42 13.99
CA GLN A 220 -6.97 -0.92 14.97
C GLN A 220 -7.68 -2.04 15.74
N LEU A 221 -7.30 -3.31 15.52
CA LEU A 221 -7.87 -4.44 16.24
C LEU A 221 -7.19 -4.63 17.59
N ASP A 222 -7.95 -5.11 18.58
CA ASP A 222 -7.50 -5.14 19.99
C ASP A 222 -6.52 -6.27 20.33
N ASN A 223 -6.37 -7.27 19.47
CA ASN A 223 -5.51 -8.42 19.73
C ASN A 223 -4.96 -9.10 18.48
N GLU A 224 -3.84 -9.81 18.64
CA GLU A 224 -3.11 -10.48 17.56
C GLU A 224 -3.95 -11.54 16.85
N VAL A 225 -4.83 -12.27 17.55
CA VAL A 225 -5.70 -13.29 16.92
C VAL A 225 -6.67 -12.66 15.95
N ALA A 226 -7.30 -11.56 16.33
CA ALA A 226 -8.18 -10.79 15.45
C ALA A 226 -7.42 -10.24 14.24
N MET A 227 -6.20 -9.73 14.45
CA MET A 227 -5.34 -9.27 13.36
C MET A 227 -5.00 -10.40 12.38
N VAL A 228 -4.61 -11.57 12.88
CA VAL A 228 -4.32 -12.75 12.04
C VAL A 228 -5.55 -13.17 11.24
N ALA A 229 -6.73 -13.20 11.87
CA ALA A 229 -7.98 -13.55 11.20
C ALA A 229 -8.33 -12.53 10.10
N ALA A 230 -8.13 -11.24 10.35
CA ALA A 230 -8.36 -10.19 9.37
C ALA A 230 -7.42 -10.31 8.16
N VAL A 231 -6.11 -10.50 8.40
CA VAL A 231 -5.14 -10.73 7.33
C VAL A 231 -5.51 -11.98 6.52
N ARG A 232 -5.82 -13.09 7.18
CA ARG A 232 -6.17 -14.33 6.50
C ARG A 232 -7.43 -14.18 5.66
N GLY A 233 -8.48 -13.53 6.17
CA GLY A 233 -9.69 -13.26 5.42
C GLY A 233 -9.44 -12.41 4.17
N LEU A 234 -8.52 -11.43 4.24
CA LEU A 234 -8.10 -10.65 3.07
C LEU A 234 -7.36 -11.53 2.05
N VAL A 235 -6.40 -12.34 2.49
CA VAL A 235 -5.66 -13.27 1.61
C VAL A 235 -6.62 -14.23 0.91
N GLU A 236 -7.55 -14.84 1.64
CA GLU A 236 -8.56 -15.75 1.10
C GLU A 236 -9.49 -15.04 0.10
N SER A 237 -9.90 -13.80 0.39
CA SER A 237 -10.74 -13.02 -0.52
C SER A 237 -10.06 -12.74 -1.86
N LEU A 238 -8.73 -12.55 -1.87
CA LEU A 238 -7.97 -12.32 -3.10
C LEU A 238 -7.81 -13.59 -3.94
N GLN A 239 -7.85 -14.76 -3.31
CA GLN A 239 -7.69 -16.07 -3.97
C GLN A 239 -9.02 -16.65 -4.48
N ALA A 240 -10.15 -16.09 -4.08
CA ALA A 240 -11.46 -16.51 -4.53
C ALA A 240 -11.56 -16.33 -6.06
N GLN A 241 -11.69 -17.44 -6.79
CA GLN A 241 -11.76 -17.40 -8.25
C GLN A 241 -12.99 -16.59 -8.70
N PRO A 242 -12.87 -15.79 -9.77
CA PRO A 242 -14.03 -15.16 -10.36
C PRO A 242 -15.02 -16.25 -10.76
N VAL A 243 -16.23 -16.16 -10.20
CA VAL A 243 -17.35 -17.02 -10.60
C VAL A 243 -17.53 -16.83 -12.11
N HIS A 244 -17.34 -17.89 -12.88
CA HIS A 244 -17.66 -17.90 -14.30
C HIS A 244 -19.16 -17.70 -14.43
N VAL A 245 -19.60 -16.46 -14.68
CA VAL A 245 -20.96 -16.20 -15.11
C VAL A 245 -20.99 -16.58 -16.58
N GLY A 246 -21.39 -17.82 -16.85
CA GLY A 246 -21.65 -18.27 -18.22
C GLY A 246 -22.73 -17.38 -18.84
N ASN A 247 -22.42 -16.80 -20.00
CA ASN A 247 -23.41 -16.17 -20.87
C ASN A 247 -24.34 -17.22 -21.46
#